data_AF-A0A8W8P269-F1
#
_entry.id   AF-A0A8W8P269-F1
#
_cell.length_a   1.000
_cell.length_b   1.000
_cell.length_c   1.000
_cell.angle_alpha   90.00
_cell.angle_beta   90.00
_cell.angle_gamma   90.00
#
_symmetry.space_group_name_H-M   'P 1'
#
loop_
_entity.id
_entity.type
_entity.pdbx_description
1 polymer ?
#
loop_
_entity_poly.entity_id
_entity_poly.type
_entity_poly.pdbx_seq_one_letter_code
_entity_poly.pdbx_strand_id
1 'polypeptide(L)'
;MDVISHVNTGRVEKEIVSPITIVSKDGAVGCGVFCAVYNAVQQIQQDAEVDMFTIVRQLQVRRPEMISTVEEYHACHKIIVMTLERCSEEFGSKPLNTGPTEGELYSNVENVYANS
;
A
#
# COMPACT_ATOMS: atom_id res chain seq x y z
N MET A 1 -51.18 -27.19 -6.89
CA MET A 1 -50.68 -25.89 -6.41
C MET A 1 -49.19 -26.05 -6.25
N ASP A 2 -48.43 -25.59 -7.24
CA ASP A 2 -46.98 -25.78 -7.34
C ASP A 2 -46.25 -24.89 -6.34
N VAL A 3 -45.40 -25.49 -5.49
CA VAL A 3 -44.61 -24.82 -4.45
C VAL A 3 -43.45 -23.97 -5.01
N ILE A 4 -43.44 -23.72 -6.31
CA ILE A 4 -42.37 -23.02 -7.04
C ILE A 4 -42.56 -21.48 -6.98
N SER A 5 -43.68 -20.99 -6.43
CA SER A 5 -43.98 -19.54 -6.41
C SER A 5 -43.21 -18.71 -5.38
N HIS A 6 -42.34 -19.30 -4.56
CA HIS A 6 -41.60 -18.58 -3.50
C HIS A 6 -40.08 -18.68 -3.61
N VAL A 7 -39.53 -19.05 -4.78
CA VAL A 7 -38.13 -18.71 -5.06
C VAL A 7 -38.08 -17.21 -5.29
N ASN A 8 -37.83 -16.48 -4.20
CA ASN A 8 -37.22 -15.16 -4.25
C ASN A 8 -35.97 -15.31 -5.11
N THR A 9 -36.10 -14.96 -6.39
CA THR A 9 -34.98 -14.70 -7.27
C THR A 9 -34.39 -13.36 -6.81
N GLY A 10 -33.76 -13.38 -5.64
CA GLY A 10 -32.80 -12.37 -5.24
C GLY A 10 -31.62 -12.52 -6.18
N ARG A 11 -31.73 -11.95 -7.38
CA ARG A 11 -30.54 -11.44 -8.06
C ARG A 11 -29.99 -10.39 -7.12
N VAL A 12 -29.09 -10.80 -6.23
CA VAL A 12 -28.06 -9.88 -5.74
C VAL A 12 -27.40 -9.38 -7.01
N GLU A 13 -27.63 -8.12 -7.36
CA GLU A 13 -26.84 -7.44 -8.38
C GLU A 13 -25.40 -7.54 -7.90
N LYS A 14 -24.67 -8.54 -8.40
CA LYS A 14 -23.27 -8.73 -8.07
C LYS A 14 -22.58 -7.55 -8.73
N GLU A 15 -22.22 -6.55 -7.94
CA GLU A 15 -21.42 -5.42 -8.38
C GLU A 15 -20.26 -5.99 -9.19
N ILE A 16 -20.24 -5.69 -10.50
CA ILE A 16 -19.18 -6.17 -11.38
C ILE A 16 -17.95 -5.34 -11.04
N VAL A 17 -17.18 -5.79 -10.05
CA VAL A 17 -15.87 -5.22 -9.74
C VAL A 17 -14.95 -5.63 -10.88
N SER A 18 -14.71 -4.70 -11.81
CA SER A 18 -13.76 -4.88 -12.89
C SER A 18 -12.32 -4.59 -12.42
N PRO A 19 -11.32 -5.37 -12.84
CA PRO A 19 -9.93 -5.09 -12.48
C PRO A 19 -9.46 -3.75 -13.06
N ILE A 20 -8.72 -2.97 -12.26
CA ILE A 20 -8.05 -1.76 -12.73
C ILE A 20 -6.70 -2.15 -13.33
N THR A 21 -6.43 -1.70 -14.56
CA THR A 21 -5.14 -1.92 -15.24
C THR A 21 -4.22 -0.72 -15.03
N ILE A 22 -3.00 -0.98 -14.56
CA ILE A 22 -1.96 0.03 -14.32
C ILE A 22 -0.75 -0.35 -15.18
N VAL A 23 -0.20 0.61 -15.93
CA VAL A 23 0.92 0.37 -16.86
C VAL A 23 2.02 1.41 -16.63
N SER A 24 3.26 0.94 -16.52
CA SER A 24 4.50 1.74 -16.56
C SER A 24 5.41 1.24 -17.68
N LYS A 25 6.52 1.95 -17.94
CA LYS A 25 7.49 1.60 -19.00
C LYS A 25 7.97 0.13 -18.92
N ASP A 26 8.18 -0.37 -17.72
CA ASP A 26 8.60 -1.75 -17.40
C ASP A 26 7.43 -2.61 -16.86
N GLY A 27 6.27 -1.99 -16.64
CA GLY A 27 5.13 -2.58 -15.94
C GLY A 27 5.38 -2.96 -14.49
N ALA A 28 6.51 -2.57 -13.89
CA ALA A 28 6.94 -3.02 -12.57
C ALA A 28 7.14 -1.86 -11.60
N VAL A 29 8.08 -0.94 -11.84
CA VAL A 29 8.46 0.08 -10.85
C VAL A 29 7.31 1.03 -10.55
N GLY A 30 6.78 1.69 -11.57
CA GLY A 30 5.67 2.64 -11.41
C GLY A 30 4.37 1.96 -10.94
N CYS A 31 4.08 0.77 -11.49
CA CYS A 31 2.94 -0.04 -11.08
C CYS A 31 3.06 -0.50 -9.62
N GLY A 32 4.25 -0.90 -9.19
CA GLY A 32 4.57 -1.40 -7.87
C GLY A 32 4.34 -0.36 -6.80
N VAL A 33 4.98 0.81 -6.96
CA VAL A 33 4.82 1.92 -6.02
C VAL A 33 3.36 2.35 -5.93
N PHE A 34 2.65 2.50 -7.05
CA PHE A 34 1.23 2.85 -7.04
C PHE A 34 0.38 1.81 -6.29
N CYS A 35 0.53 0.53 -6.64
CA CYS A 35 -0.24 -0.56 -6.02
C CYS A 35 0.02 -0.65 -4.51
N ALA A 36 1.27 -0.49 -4.08
CA ALA A 36 1.61 -0.56 -2.67
C ALA A 36 1.04 0.62 -1.88
N VAL A 37 1.21 1.85 -2.38
CA VAL A 37 0.65 3.05 -1.75
C VAL A 37 -0.88 2.97 -1.72
N TYR A 38 -1.52 2.52 -2.80
CA TYR A 38 -2.97 2.36 -2.83
C TYR A 38 -3.45 1.38 -1.75
N ASN A 39 -2.84 0.19 -1.66
CA ASN A 39 -3.17 -0.79 -0.62
C ASN A 39 -2.91 -0.25 0.79
N ALA A 40 -1.83 0.50 0.97
CA ALA A 40 -1.49 1.13 2.24
C ALA A 40 -2.54 2.16 2.67
N VAL A 41 -2.97 3.03 1.75
CA VAL A 41 -4.01 4.02 2.03
C VAL A 41 -5.33 3.35 2.39
N GLN A 42 -5.71 2.25 1.70
CA GLN A 42 -6.90 1.48 2.06
C GLN A 42 -6.77 0.86 3.46
N GLN A 43 -5.61 0.29 3.80
CA GLN A 43 -5.37 -0.29 5.13
C GLN A 43 -5.43 0.77 6.24
N ILE A 44 -4.83 1.94 6.01
CA ILE A 44 -4.89 3.07 6.95
C ILE A 44 -6.33 3.53 7.16
N GLN A 45 -7.12 3.65 6.09
CA GLN A 45 -8.52 4.06 6.17
C GLN A 45 -9.38 3.06 6.94
N GLN A 46 -9.07 1.77 6.83
CA GLN A 46 -9.86 0.69 7.43
C GLN A 46 -9.43 0.37 8.87
N ASP A 47 -8.12 0.33 9.12
CA ASP A 47 -7.53 -0.24 10.34
C ASP A 47 -6.73 0.79 11.16
N ALA A 48 -6.55 2.02 10.66
CA ALA A 48 -5.68 3.06 11.23
C ALA A 48 -4.20 2.64 11.41
N GLU A 49 -3.77 1.61 10.67
CA GLU A 49 -2.42 1.06 10.67
C GLU A 49 -2.00 0.73 9.23
N VAL A 50 -0.69 0.60 9.00
CA VAL A 50 -0.15 0.11 7.73
C VAL A 50 0.99 -0.89 7.97
N ASP A 51 0.93 -2.03 7.28
CA ASP A 51 2.05 -2.98 7.19
C ASP A 51 2.59 -3.02 5.75
N MET A 52 3.57 -2.15 5.51
CA MET A 52 4.20 -2.03 4.19
C MET A 52 4.95 -3.29 3.77
N PHE A 53 5.54 -4.02 4.71
CA PHE A 53 6.28 -5.24 4.36
C PHE A 53 5.33 -6.30 3.81
N THR A 54 4.21 -6.52 4.49
CA THR A 54 3.19 -7.46 4.03
C THR A 54 2.60 -7.06 2.70
N ILE A 55 2.27 -5.77 2.50
CA ILE A 55 1.76 -5.26 1.23
C ILE A 55 2.73 -5.54 0.07
N VAL A 56 4.00 -5.15 0.23
CA VAL A 56 5.01 -5.35 -0.81
C VAL A 56 5.24 -6.83 -1.08
N ARG A 57 5.29 -7.65 -0.03
CA ARG A 57 5.44 -9.10 -0.17
C ARG A 57 4.30 -9.71 -0.99
N GLN A 58 3.06 -9.28 -0.76
CA GLN A 58 1.91 -9.76 -1.53
C GLN A 58 1.96 -9.34 -3.00
N LEU A 59 2.50 -8.17 -3.32
CA LEU A 59 2.73 -7.75 -4.70
C LEU A 59 3.81 -8.61 -5.37
N GLN A 60 4.94 -8.83 -4.68
CA GLN A 60 6.05 -9.65 -5.17
C GLN A 60 5.66 -11.12 -5.39
N VAL A 61 4.73 -11.66 -4.59
CA VAL A 61 4.17 -13.01 -4.82
C VAL A 61 3.45 -13.10 -6.17
N ARG A 62 2.78 -12.02 -6.61
CA ARG A 62 2.09 -11.99 -7.91
C ARG A 62 3.03 -11.67 -9.05
N ARG A 63 3.99 -10.76 -8.81
CA ARG A 63 4.97 -10.31 -9.79
C ARG A 63 6.28 -9.92 -9.08
N PRO A 64 7.32 -10.78 -9.12
CA PRO A 64 8.54 -10.59 -8.34
C PRO A 64 9.29 -9.28 -8.57
N GLU A 65 9.12 -8.67 -9.75
CA GLU A 65 9.79 -7.42 -10.13
C GLU A 65 9.17 -6.17 -9.46
N MET A 66 8.04 -6.31 -8.76
CA MET A 66 7.38 -5.18 -8.08
C MET A 66 8.16 -4.76 -6.84
N ILE A 67 8.58 -3.49 -6.77
CA ILE A 67 9.30 -2.91 -5.62
C ILE A 67 10.54 -3.75 -5.33
N SER A 68 11.41 -3.83 -6.33
CA SER A 68 12.58 -4.70 -6.32
C SER A 68 13.80 -4.04 -5.68
N THR A 69 13.77 -2.72 -5.53
CA THR A 69 14.85 -1.92 -4.99
C THR A 69 14.49 -1.30 -3.64
N VAL A 70 15.51 -0.99 -2.84
CA VAL A 70 15.33 -0.33 -1.54
C VAL A 70 14.78 1.09 -1.73
N GLU A 71 15.19 1.75 -2.80
CA GLU A 71 14.74 3.10 -3.18
C GLU A 71 13.24 3.12 -3.49
N GLU A 72 12.72 2.11 -4.20
CA GLU A 72 11.29 1.95 -4.47
C GLU A 72 10.49 1.73 -3.17
N TYR A 73 11.03 0.93 -2.25
CA TYR A 73 10.40 0.70 -0.95
C TYR A 73 10.35 1.97 -0.10
N HIS A 74 11.45 2.74 -0.06
CA HIS A 74 11.51 4.04 0.61
C HIS A 74 10.56 5.06 -0.02
N ALA A 75 10.45 5.07 -1.34
CA ALA A 75 9.51 5.94 -2.04
C ALA A 75 8.06 5.67 -1.58
N CYS A 76 7.69 4.40 -1.37
CA CYS A 76 6.36 4.06 -0.85
C CYS A 76 6.12 4.68 0.54
N HIS A 77 7.05 4.50 1.48
CA HIS A 77 6.96 5.09 2.83
C HIS A 77 6.85 6.62 2.78
N LYS A 78 7.71 7.27 1.98
CA LYS A 78 7.69 8.73 1.81
C LYS A 78 6.33 9.22 1.31
N ILE A 79 5.77 8.57 0.29
CA ILE A 79 4.47 8.94 -0.27
C ILE A 79 3.35 8.76 0.77
N ILE A 80 3.40 7.70 1.58
CA ILE A 80 2.40 7.46 2.63
C ILE A 80 2.47 8.55 3.70
N VAL A 81 3.66 8.87 4.20
CA VAL A 81 3.84 9.96 5.17
C VAL A 81 3.32 11.28 4.61
N MET A 82 3.70 11.63 3.37
CA MET A 82 3.19 12.84 2.70
C MET A 82 1.67 12.81 2.55
N THR A 83 1.06 11.65 2.30
CA THR A 83 -0.38 11.50 2.17
C THR A 83 -1.09 11.71 3.52
N LEU A 84 -0.52 11.17 4.60
CA LEU A 84 -1.03 11.34 5.96
C LEU A 84 -0.90 12.79 6.44
N GLU A 85 0.23 13.45 6.17
CA GLU A 85 0.44 14.86 6.47
C GLU A 85 -0.61 15.71 5.78
N ARG A 86 -0.88 15.47 4.49
CA ARG A 86 -1.93 16.17 3.74
C ARG A 86 -3.33 15.90 4.29
N CYS A 87 -3.60 14.69 4.80
CA CYS A 87 -4.85 14.37 5.46
C CYS A 87 -4.98 15.09 6.81
N SER A 88 -3.85 15.34 7.50
CA SER A 88 -3.81 16.09 8.76
C SER A 88 -3.92 17.61 8.59
N GLU A 89 -3.42 18.15 7.46
CA GLU A 89 -3.51 19.57 7.13
C GLU A 89 -4.96 20.03 6.90
N GLU A 90 -5.86 19.13 6.48
CA GLU A 90 -7.30 19.39 6.42
C GLU A 90 -7.93 19.63 7.81
N PHE A 91 -7.23 19.31 8.91
CA PHE A 91 -7.69 19.48 10.30
C PHE A 91 -6.82 20.42 11.14
N GLY A 92 -5.81 21.10 10.57
CA GLY A 92 -5.06 22.16 11.24
C GLY A 92 -4.45 21.78 12.58
N SER A 93 -3.39 20.97 12.59
CA SER A 93 -2.48 20.92 13.74
C SER A 93 -1.04 20.59 13.32
N LYS A 94 -0.08 21.20 14.03
CA LYS A 94 1.36 21.32 13.71
C LYS A 94 2.05 19.98 13.39
N PRO A 95 3.14 20.00 12.59
CA PRO A 95 3.88 18.78 12.24
C PRO A 95 4.42 18.09 13.50
N LEU A 96 4.20 16.78 13.57
CA LEU A 96 4.80 15.90 14.57
C LEU A 96 6.32 15.92 14.32
N ASN A 97 7.09 16.25 15.36
CA ASN A 97 8.54 16.29 15.30
C ASN A 97 9.06 14.94 14.78
N THR A 98 9.63 14.96 13.57
CA THR A 98 10.07 13.79 12.84
C THR A 98 11.11 13.05 13.68
N GLY A 99 10.93 11.73 13.77
CA GLY A 99 11.93 10.81 14.32
C GLY A 99 13.29 10.91 13.60
N PRO A 100 14.23 10.01 13.95
CA PRO A 100 15.65 10.19 13.68
C PRO A 100 15.91 10.55 12.20
N THR A 101 16.74 11.57 11.99
CA THR A 101 17.04 12.10 10.65
C THR A 101 17.70 11.05 9.77
N GLU A 102 17.55 11.20 8.45
CA GLU A 102 17.97 10.31 7.36
C GLU A 102 19.39 9.71 7.52
N GLY A 103 20.28 10.34 8.29
CA GLY A 103 21.62 9.82 8.59
C GLY A 103 21.71 8.72 9.68
N GLU A 104 20.72 8.58 10.55
CA GLU A 104 20.77 7.64 11.70
C GLU A 104 20.19 6.25 11.37
N LEU A 105 19.38 6.13 10.32
CA LEU A 105 18.75 4.87 9.93
C LEU A 105 19.69 3.97 9.09
N TYR A 106 20.60 4.58 8.32
CA TYR A 106 21.56 3.87 7.46
C TYR A 106 22.83 3.41 8.19
N SER A 107 23.25 4.10 9.24
CA SER A 107 24.42 3.67 10.03
C SER A 107 24.18 2.37 10.80
N ASN A 108 22.92 2.05 11.10
CA ASN A 108 22.54 0.85 11.84
C ASN A 108 22.43 -0.39 10.94
N VAL A 109 22.25 -0.25 9.62
CA VAL A 109 22.23 -1.40 8.70
C VAL A 109 23.64 -1.82 8.28
N GLU A 110 24.58 -0.88 8.07
CA GLU A 110 25.98 -1.25 7.77
C GLU A 110 26.67 -2.00 8.93
N ASN A 111 26.32 -1.67 10.18
CA ASN A 111 26.88 -2.34 11.36
C ASN A 111 26.35 -3.78 11.59
N VAL A 112 25.19 -4.12 11.04
CA VAL A 112 24.60 -5.47 11.15
C VAL A 112 25.22 -6.43 10.13
N TYR A 113 25.51 -5.95 8.92
CA TYR A 113 26.16 -6.77 7.88
C TYR A 113 27.69 -6.87 8.03
N ALA A 114 28.32 -5.99 8.82
CA ALA A 114 29.76 -6.03 9.08
C ALA A 114 30.19 -6.98 10.22
N ASN A 115 29.25 -7.59 10.95
CA ASN A 115 29.52 -8.50 12.07
C ASN A 115 29.06 -9.96 11.82
N SER A 116 28.88 -10.36 10.54
CA SER A 116 28.63 -11.76 10.15
C SER A 116 29.84 -12.39 9.48
#